data_AF-A0A1J4SYL6-F1
#
_entry.id   AF-A0A1J4SYL6-F1
#
_cell.length_a   1.000
_cell.length_b   1.000
_cell.length_c   1.000
_cell.angle_alpha   90.00
_cell.angle_beta   90.00
_cell.angle_gamma   90.00
#
_symmetry.space_group_name_H-M   'P 1'
#
loop_
_entity.id
_entity.type
_entity.pdbx_description
1 polymer ?
#
loop_
_entity_poly.entity_id
_entity_poly.type
_entity_poly.pdbx_seq_one_letter_code
_entity_poly.pdbx_strand_id
1 'polypeptide(L)'
;MQKIAAYLLERRDDMEWPEARATEANRLKTQVESWLRSKGASSIGSTGSYQPPDGSAGTFKIQEAADGERTLWALDLQEDTTGGRRFLASLSIIAGRDTVSVYITLETGWMTTQVMPVSLDPRCPKIVRDLIRLPGRWFHGASLLNEAKSITGFDAGETLVHEIQYADRSVPILAISNRYGELALPDLDRTLGHDLVGLANVCILDEDASWALTDALGRDWCCYHGAVRLYWPRFALSQDRFQHPLWTAERLRSREGDLEETRELFRRQLRGLLFRASALSVTRPREIDEIRDAHNRRGFTELRQQATSLAAFEALADSYATENDQLCQELTLARGQIEGLQEQVRTLEGDKLALRAHLTAKGSAEDVKAEGEIAPGGDECEVESTEPTSGETRFYKKVHAAPTHDIMEHVNDCGHNRWQPSSKGDKARKGIAKLEGRSDWQSLHHCGTCTGGGMWKVRW
;
A
#
# COMPACT_ATOMS: atom_id res chain seq x y z
N MET A 1 0.79 12.10 20.28
CA MET A 1 0.66 12.13 18.80
C MET A 1 0.51 10.70 18.31
N GLN A 2 -0.33 10.44 17.32
CA GLN A 2 -0.51 9.16 16.67
C GLN A 2 0.13 9.22 15.28
N LYS A 3 1.01 8.27 14.96
CA LYS A 3 1.53 8.11 13.60
C LYS A 3 0.44 7.58 12.69
N ILE A 4 0.22 8.28 11.58
CA ILE A 4 -0.82 8.00 10.60
C ILE A 4 -0.28 7.20 9.42
N ALA A 5 0.93 7.54 8.96
CA ALA A 5 1.63 6.86 7.89
C ALA A 5 3.12 7.10 8.00
N ALA A 6 3.90 6.18 7.44
CA ALA A 6 5.33 6.37 7.24
C ALA A 6 5.74 5.85 5.85
N TYR A 7 6.70 6.54 5.24
CA TYR A 7 7.23 6.24 3.92
C TYR A 7 8.74 6.12 4.02
N LEU A 8 9.31 5.20 3.27
CA LEU A 8 10.74 5.07 3.05
C LEU A 8 10.96 4.91 1.56
N LEU A 9 11.68 5.87 0.97
CA LEU A 9 12.03 5.90 -0.45
C LEU A 9 13.55 5.86 -0.55
N GLU A 10 14.11 4.94 -1.32
CA GLU A 10 15.55 4.70 -1.39
C GLU A 10 16.04 4.73 -2.83
N ARG A 11 17.15 5.43 -3.07
CA ARG A 11 17.93 5.35 -4.31
C ARG A 11 19.20 4.58 -4.02
N ARG A 12 19.47 3.61 -4.89
CA ARG A 12 20.62 2.69 -4.76
C ARG A 12 21.48 2.67 -6.01
N ASP A 13 20.87 2.91 -7.16
CA ASP A 13 21.58 2.95 -8.44
C ASP A 13 22.57 4.11 -8.46
N ASP A 14 23.80 3.82 -8.85
CA ASP A 14 24.89 4.80 -9.01
C ASP A 14 25.23 5.59 -7.72
N MET A 15 24.86 5.07 -6.54
CA MET A 15 25.08 5.71 -5.23
C MET A 15 26.35 5.21 -4.52
N GLU A 16 27.23 4.49 -5.21
CA GLU A 16 28.48 3.95 -4.67
C GLU A 16 29.45 5.07 -4.25
N TRP A 17 29.44 6.20 -4.97
CA TRP A 17 30.37 7.30 -4.78
C TRP A 17 29.79 8.41 -3.87
N PRO A 18 30.56 8.95 -2.92
CA PRO A 18 30.11 10.01 -2.01
C PRO A 18 29.59 11.25 -2.74
N GLU A 19 30.26 11.66 -3.82
CA GLU A 19 29.86 12.81 -4.63
C GLU A 19 28.51 12.61 -5.33
N ALA A 20 28.24 11.39 -5.80
CA ALA A 20 26.94 11.04 -6.38
C ALA A 20 25.83 11.12 -5.33
N ARG A 21 26.05 10.59 -4.13
CA ARG A 21 25.10 10.69 -3.01
C ARG A 21 24.86 12.13 -2.58
N ALA A 22 25.90 12.94 -2.48
CA ALA A 22 25.78 14.36 -2.14
C ALA A 22 25.01 15.14 -3.21
N THR A 23 25.28 14.87 -4.50
CA THR A 23 24.57 15.49 -5.62
C THR A 23 23.10 15.13 -5.62
N GLU A 24 22.77 13.85 -5.43
CA GLU A 24 21.39 13.39 -5.38
C GLU A 24 20.66 13.94 -4.14
N ALA A 25 21.28 13.92 -2.96
CA ALA A 25 20.71 14.51 -1.75
C ALA A 25 20.40 16.00 -1.94
N ASN A 26 21.29 16.77 -2.56
CA ASN A 26 21.05 18.19 -2.87
C ASN A 26 19.93 18.41 -3.89
N ARG A 27 19.80 17.53 -4.89
CA ARG A 27 18.68 17.55 -5.83
C ARG A 27 17.35 17.33 -5.11
N LEU A 28 17.29 16.35 -4.20
CA LEU A 28 16.10 16.06 -3.39
C LEU A 28 15.77 17.21 -2.44
N LYS A 29 16.77 17.80 -1.77
CA LYS A 29 16.58 19.01 -0.94
C LYS A 29 15.93 20.13 -1.75
N THR A 30 16.47 20.43 -2.93
CA THR A 30 15.92 21.46 -3.85
C THR A 30 14.45 21.20 -4.19
N GLN A 31 14.08 19.93 -4.43
CA GLN A 31 12.69 19.55 -4.68
C GLN A 31 11.79 19.78 -3.46
N VAL A 32 12.26 19.42 -2.25
CA VAL A 32 11.51 19.64 -1.01
C VAL A 32 11.36 21.13 -0.70
N GLU A 33 12.41 21.94 -0.91
CA GLU A 33 12.31 23.39 -0.75
C GLU A 33 11.33 24.03 -1.74
N SER A 34 11.35 23.60 -3.00
CA SER A 34 10.38 24.03 -4.02
C SER A 34 8.95 23.70 -3.58
N TRP A 35 8.73 22.50 -3.06
CA TRP A 35 7.45 22.11 -2.49
C TRP A 35 7.06 22.96 -1.28
N LEU A 36 7.98 23.27 -0.37
CA LEU A 36 7.72 24.12 0.79
C LEU A 36 7.40 25.57 0.38
N ARG A 37 8.09 26.12 -0.63
CA ARG A 37 7.72 27.42 -1.25
C ARG A 37 6.33 27.38 -1.86
N SER A 38 5.94 26.27 -2.50
CA SER A 38 4.58 26.10 -3.03
C SER A 38 3.49 26.04 -1.95
N LYS A 39 3.87 25.78 -0.68
CA LYS A 39 3.02 25.92 0.51
C LYS A 39 3.02 27.35 1.10
N GLY A 40 3.62 28.32 0.44
CA GLY A 40 3.64 29.72 0.88
C GLY A 40 4.77 30.08 1.85
N ALA A 41 5.84 29.29 1.94
CA ALA A 41 7.05 29.69 2.67
C ALA A 41 7.82 30.77 1.90
N SER A 42 7.94 31.98 2.46
CA SER A 42 8.55 33.16 1.82
C SER A 42 10.08 33.06 1.74
N SER A 43 10.71 32.50 2.76
CA SER A 43 12.14 32.23 2.83
C SER A 43 12.37 30.86 3.44
N ILE A 44 13.40 30.16 2.95
CA ILE A 44 13.79 28.84 3.46
C ILE A 44 15.06 29.05 4.29
N GLY A 45 14.90 29.11 5.62
CA GLY A 45 15.99 29.16 6.59
C GLY A 45 15.94 27.95 7.53
N SER A 46 16.69 27.97 8.63
CA SER A 46 16.66 26.90 9.64
C SER A 46 15.29 26.78 10.35
N THR A 47 14.52 27.86 10.40
CA THR A 47 13.13 27.88 10.87
C THR A 47 12.33 28.87 10.06
N GLY A 48 11.02 28.64 9.95
CA GLY A 48 10.13 29.62 9.35
C GLY A 48 8.66 29.23 9.46
N SER A 49 7.84 29.92 8.69
CA SER A 49 6.40 29.73 8.63
C SER A 49 5.91 29.61 7.18
N TYR A 50 4.78 28.95 7.00
CA TYR A 50 4.12 28.76 5.71
C TYR A 50 2.60 28.82 5.87
N GLN A 51 1.87 28.82 4.76
CA GLN A 51 0.41 28.92 4.74
C GLN A 51 -0.24 27.61 4.27
N PRO A 52 -0.65 26.74 5.20
CA PRO A 52 -1.53 25.62 4.93
C PRO A 52 -2.78 26.01 4.10
N PRO A 53 -3.28 25.12 3.23
CA PRO A 53 -4.46 25.39 2.40
C PRO A 53 -5.75 25.66 3.17
N ASP A 54 -5.84 25.21 4.42
CA ASP A 54 -7.00 25.44 5.30
C ASP A 54 -6.95 26.82 6.00
N GLY A 55 -5.93 27.62 5.71
CA GLY A 55 -5.73 28.95 6.31
C GLY A 55 -5.17 28.91 7.74
N SER A 56 -4.82 27.73 8.26
CA SER A 56 -4.14 27.62 9.55
C SER A 56 -2.71 28.16 9.51
N ALA A 57 -2.04 28.24 10.67
CA ALA A 57 -0.64 28.66 10.74
C ALA A 57 0.28 27.43 10.74
N GLY A 58 1.16 27.33 9.74
CA GLY A 58 2.17 26.29 9.65
C GLY A 58 3.55 26.82 10.02
N THR A 59 4.32 26.06 10.81
CA THR A 59 5.73 26.34 11.10
C THR A 59 6.60 25.20 10.61
N PHE A 60 7.85 25.52 10.29
CA PHE A 60 8.83 24.53 9.88
C PHE A 60 10.18 24.73 10.56
N LYS A 61 10.91 23.63 10.74
CA LYS A 61 12.27 23.59 11.25
C LYS A 61 13.12 22.68 10.36
N ILE A 62 14.27 23.18 9.95
CA ILE A 62 15.28 22.45 9.18
C ILE A 62 16.49 22.21 10.09
N GLN A 63 16.96 20.97 10.11
CA GLN A 63 18.16 20.56 10.82
C GLN A 63 19.09 19.81 9.87
N GLU A 64 20.39 20.09 9.98
CA GLU A 64 21.41 19.39 9.24
C GLU A 64 22.39 18.72 10.22
N ALA A 65 22.85 17.53 9.85
CA ALA A 65 23.88 16.81 10.57
C ALA A 65 24.78 16.09 9.56
N ALA A 66 26.01 15.81 9.97
CA ALA A 66 26.96 15.07 9.15
C ALA A 66 27.76 14.10 10.02
N ASP A 67 28.23 13.03 9.40
CA ASP A 67 29.22 12.10 9.93
C ASP A 67 30.16 11.62 8.82
N GLY A 68 31.36 12.19 8.76
CA GLY A 68 32.25 12.04 7.60
C GLY A 68 31.53 12.48 6.31
N GLU A 69 31.43 11.55 5.35
CA GLU A 69 30.73 11.74 4.06
C GLU A 69 29.21 11.52 4.14
N ARG A 70 28.71 10.97 5.26
CA ARG A 70 27.27 10.77 5.47
C ARG A 70 26.64 12.07 5.91
N THR A 71 25.48 12.40 5.35
CA THR A 71 24.75 13.63 5.72
C THR A 71 23.28 13.35 5.96
N LEU A 72 22.72 14.12 6.88
CA LEU A 72 21.31 14.13 7.19
C LEU A 72 20.79 15.56 7.04
N TRP A 73 19.66 15.67 6.34
CA TRP A 73 18.86 16.89 6.28
C TRP A 73 17.45 16.55 6.70
N ALA A 74 16.94 17.18 7.75
CA ALA A 74 15.64 16.91 8.32
C ALA A 74 14.78 18.17 8.30
N LEU A 75 13.55 18.05 7.79
CA LEU A 75 12.52 19.06 7.80
C LEU A 75 11.35 18.57 8.66
N ASP A 76 11.04 19.30 9.71
CA ASP A 76 9.84 19.10 10.52
C ASP A 76 8.83 20.20 10.22
N LEU A 77 7.59 19.82 9.97
CA LEU A 77 6.46 20.70 9.73
C LEU A 77 5.42 20.50 10.85
N GLN A 78 4.91 21.60 11.39
CA GLN A 78 3.83 21.60 12.36
C GLN A 78 2.68 22.49 11.88
N GLU A 79 1.47 21.94 11.88
CA GLU A 79 0.23 22.65 11.53
C GLU A 79 -0.76 22.50 12.68
N ASP A 80 -1.18 23.63 13.27
CA ASP A 80 -2.21 23.67 14.31
C ASP A 80 -3.51 24.17 13.66
N THR A 81 -4.45 23.24 13.44
CA THR A 81 -5.74 23.55 12.80
C THR A 81 -6.68 24.30 13.74
N THR A 82 -7.62 25.04 13.16
CA THR A 82 -8.67 25.77 13.89
C THR A 82 -9.56 24.84 14.72
N GLY A 83 -9.67 23.56 14.33
CA GLY A 83 -10.39 22.52 15.06
C GLY A 83 -9.64 21.93 16.26
N GLY A 84 -8.50 22.49 16.66
CA GLY A 84 -7.72 22.02 17.81
C GLY A 84 -6.92 20.74 17.56
N ARG A 85 -6.71 20.36 16.29
CA ARG A 85 -5.80 19.27 15.91
C ARG A 85 -4.44 19.81 15.53
N ARG A 86 -3.41 19.10 15.96
CA ARG A 86 -2.02 19.27 15.55
C ARG A 86 -1.66 18.20 14.52
N PHE A 87 -1.03 18.60 13.43
CA PHE A 87 -0.39 17.72 12.47
C PHE A 87 1.12 17.93 12.51
N LEU A 88 1.86 16.84 12.50
CA LEU A 88 3.31 16.85 12.34
C LEU A 88 3.66 16.05 11.09
N ALA A 89 4.49 16.63 10.24
CA ALA A 89 5.09 15.92 9.12
C ALA A 89 6.62 16.08 9.19
N SER A 90 7.32 14.97 9.36
CA SER A 90 8.79 14.96 9.36
C SER A 90 9.28 14.33 8.07
N LEU A 91 10.28 14.94 7.44
CA LEU A 91 10.95 14.46 6.25
C LEU A 91 12.46 14.47 6.51
N SER A 92 13.13 13.35 6.30
CA SER A 92 14.58 13.22 6.44
C SER A 92 15.18 12.72 5.14
N ILE A 93 16.12 13.46 4.58
CA ILE A 93 16.97 13.04 3.45
C ILE A 93 18.31 12.60 4.04
N ILE A 94 18.68 11.36 3.76
CA ILE A 94 19.90 10.72 4.27
C ILE A 94 20.78 10.39 3.07
N ALA A 95 21.96 11.00 2.99
CA ALA A 95 23.05 10.48 2.17
C ALA A 95 23.79 9.44 3.01
N GLY A 96 23.44 8.17 2.83
CA GLY A 96 23.94 7.03 3.59
C GLY A 96 25.30 6.55 3.10
N ARG A 97 25.60 5.27 3.32
CA ARG A 97 26.87 4.65 2.88
C ARG A 97 26.88 4.33 1.39
N ASP A 98 25.79 3.77 0.89
CA ASP A 98 25.62 3.26 -0.46
C ASP A 98 24.24 3.63 -1.05
N THR A 99 23.45 4.43 -0.32
CA THR A 99 22.11 4.84 -0.72
C THR A 99 21.87 6.32 -0.43
N VAL A 100 20.86 6.88 -1.11
CA VAL A 100 20.20 8.11 -0.67
C VAL A 100 18.76 7.77 -0.33
N SER A 101 18.37 7.99 0.92
CA SER A 101 17.05 7.62 1.44
C SER A 101 16.25 8.84 1.87
N VAL A 102 14.95 8.82 1.61
CA VAL A 102 13.98 9.79 2.09
C VAL A 102 13.01 9.07 3.02
N TYR A 103 13.03 9.45 4.29
CA TYR A 103 12.11 8.94 5.31
C TYR A 103 11.08 10.01 5.65
N ILE A 104 9.79 9.67 5.55
CA ILE A 104 8.70 10.62 5.81
C ILE A 104 7.74 10.02 6.83
N THR A 105 7.35 10.79 7.84
CA THR A 105 6.32 10.41 8.79
C THR A 105 5.23 11.46 8.85
N LEU A 106 3.99 10.99 8.98
CA LEU A 106 2.82 11.83 9.22
C LEU A 106 2.24 11.45 10.58
N GLU A 107 2.01 12.44 11.43
CA GLU A 107 1.44 12.25 12.75
C GLU A 107 0.35 13.28 13.01
N THR A 108 -0.60 12.92 13.85
CA THR A 108 -1.64 13.85 14.31
C THR A 108 -1.99 13.61 15.76
N GLY A 109 -2.48 14.65 16.41
CA GLY A 109 -2.99 14.58 17.76
C GLY A 109 -3.90 15.76 18.05
N TRP A 110 -4.57 15.70 19.19
CA TRP A 110 -5.32 16.83 19.71
C TRP A 110 -4.38 17.77 20.47
N MET A 111 -4.66 19.07 20.40
CA MET A 111 -4.02 20.07 21.25
C MET A 111 -4.57 20.02 22.69
N THR A 112 -5.69 19.31 22.90
CA THR A 112 -6.36 19.13 24.18
C THR A 112 -6.32 17.68 24.64
N THR A 113 -6.42 17.46 25.95
CA THR A 113 -6.43 16.13 26.59
C THR A 113 -7.84 15.52 26.63
N GLN A 114 -8.53 15.47 25.49
CA GLN A 114 -9.88 14.90 25.41
C GLN A 114 -9.88 13.54 24.70
N VAL A 115 -10.69 12.60 25.20
CA VAL A 115 -10.94 11.31 24.56
C VAL A 115 -12.10 11.49 23.57
N MET A 116 -11.77 11.58 22.28
CA MET A 116 -12.74 11.81 21.21
C MET A 116 -12.47 10.87 20.03
N PRO A 117 -13.50 10.42 19.29
CA PRO A 117 -13.30 9.64 18.08
C PRO A 117 -12.50 10.46 17.05
N VAL A 118 -11.44 9.84 16.52
CA VAL A 118 -10.56 10.46 15.54
C VAL A 118 -10.94 9.97 14.15
N SER A 119 -11.78 10.74 13.46
CA SER A 119 -11.98 10.56 12.01
C SER A 119 -10.89 11.31 11.26
N LEU A 120 -10.03 10.56 10.59
CA LEU A 120 -8.96 11.05 9.73
C LEU A 120 -9.06 10.40 8.39
N ASP A 121 -8.88 11.21 7.35
CA ASP A 121 -8.84 10.76 5.98
C ASP A 121 -7.52 11.19 5.32
N PRO A 122 -6.38 10.64 5.80
CA PRO A 122 -5.07 11.10 5.39
C PRO A 122 -4.84 10.77 3.92
N ARG A 123 -4.39 11.76 3.14
CA ARG A 123 -4.03 11.57 1.73
C ARG A 123 -2.52 11.41 1.60
N CYS A 124 -2.07 10.77 0.52
CA CYS A 124 -0.64 10.72 0.22
C CYS A 124 -0.09 12.15 0.12
N PRO A 125 0.98 12.50 0.85
CA PRO A 125 1.60 13.81 0.74
C PRO A 125 2.01 14.09 -0.70
N LYS A 126 1.79 15.33 -1.17
CA LYS A 126 2.17 15.75 -2.52
C LYS A 126 3.67 15.50 -2.77
N ILE A 127 4.51 15.81 -1.79
CA ILE A 127 5.95 15.62 -1.89
C ILE A 127 6.35 14.17 -2.17
N VAL A 128 5.66 13.17 -1.62
CA VAL A 128 5.96 11.75 -1.91
C VAL A 128 5.78 11.46 -3.41
N ARG A 129 4.68 11.93 -4.01
CA ARG A 129 4.43 11.79 -5.44
C ARG A 129 5.44 12.55 -6.28
N ASP A 130 5.74 13.79 -5.88
CA ASP A 130 6.69 14.64 -6.60
C ASP A 130 8.09 14.00 -6.61
N LEU A 131 8.51 13.37 -5.50
CA LEU A 131 9.77 12.64 -5.41
C LEU A 131 9.78 11.39 -6.29
N ILE A 132 8.72 10.57 -6.23
CA ILE A 132 8.63 9.32 -7.01
C ILE A 132 8.64 9.58 -8.53
N ARG A 133 8.13 10.74 -8.96
CA ARG A 133 8.17 11.20 -10.36
C ARG A 133 9.55 11.65 -10.85
N LEU A 134 10.50 11.87 -9.95
CA LEU A 134 11.84 12.26 -10.36
C LEU A 134 12.53 11.10 -11.12
N PRO A 135 13.28 11.38 -12.19
CA PRO A 135 14.00 10.36 -12.96
C PRO A 135 14.90 9.49 -12.08
N GLY A 136 14.90 8.18 -12.31
CA GLY A 136 15.61 7.16 -11.53
C GLY A 136 14.65 6.19 -10.85
N ARG A 137 15.19 5.09 -10.31
CA ARG A 137 14.40 4.06 -9.62
C ARG A 137 14.35 4.33 -8.13
N TRP A 138 13.14 4.23 -7.57
CA TRP A 138 12.90 4.34 -6.14
C TRP A 138 12.58 2.98 -5.55
N PHE A 139 13.16 2.67 -4.40
CA PHE A 139 12.95 1.41 -3.71
C PHE A 139 12.37 1.65 -2.32
N HIS A 140 11.70 0.64 -1.79
CA HIS A 140 11.41 0.51 -0.38
C HIS A 140 11.82 -0.90 0.00
N GLY A 141 12.91 -1.10 0.76
CA GLY A 141 13.43 -2.45 0.98
C GLY A 141 13.77 -3.13 -0.36
N ALA A 142 13.40 -4.39 -0.60
CA ALA A 142 13.73 -5.05 -1.86
C ALA A 142 12.77 -4.69 -3.01
N SER A 143 11.71 -3.91 -2.77
CA SER A 143 10.70 -3.58 -3.77
C SER A 143 10.98 -2.29 -4.51
N LEU A 144 10.89 -2.34 -5.84
CA LEU A 144 10.79 -1.15 -6.68
C LEU A 144 9.42 -0.49 -6.47
N LEU A 145 9.41 0.82 -6.22
CA LEU A 145 8.22 1.65 -6.14
C LEU A 145 7.86 2.17 -7.53
N ASN A 146 6.62 1.97 -7.94
CA ASN A 146 6.12 2.40 -9.24
C ASN A 146 4.88 3.28 -9.08
N GLU A 147 4.66 4.18 -10.05
CA GLU A 147 3.30 4.68 -10.29
C GLU A 147 2.40 3.52 -10.78
N ALA A 148 1.09 3.75 -10.80
CA ALA A 148 0.15 2.73 -11.26
C ALA A 148 0.51 2.26 -12.68
N LYS A 149 0.59 0.93 -12.87
CA LYS A 149 1.01 0.30 -14.13
C LYS A 149 -0.06 -0.61 -14.70
N SER A 150 -0.26 -0.56 -16.01
CA SER A 150 -1.07 -1.54 -16.73
C SER A 150 -0.25 -2.79 -17.02
N ILE A 151 -0.84 -3.96 -16.77
CA ILE A 151 -0.30 -5.28 -17.03
C ILE A 151 -1.20 -5.90 -18.10
N THR A 152 -0.65 -6.03 -19.31
CA THR A 152 -1.41 -6.41 -20.50
C THR A 152 -0.79 -7.64 -21.13
N GLY A 153 -1.60 -8.66 -21.39
CA GLY A 153 -1.17 -9.93 -21.94
C GLY A 153 -0.63 -10.92 -20.90
N PHE A 154 -0.57 -12.17 -21.32
CA PHE A 154 -0.21 -13.31 -20.48
C PHE A 154 1.22 -13.20 -19.90
N ASP A 155 2.21 -12.90 -20.74
CA ASP A 155 3.64 -12.81 -20.35
C ASP A 155 3.88 -11.72 -19.27
N ALA A 156 3.19 -10.58 -19.38
CA ALA A 156 3.26 -9.53 -18.38
C ALA A 156 2.59 -9.95 -17.07
N GLY A 157 1.51 -10.74 -17.15
CA GLY A 157 0.88 -11.40 -16.02
C GLY A 157 1.81 -12.39 -15.31
N GLU A 158 2.55 -13.22 -16.05
CA GLU A 158 3.57 -14.12 -15.48
C GLU A 158 4.68 -13.34 -14.76
N THR A 159 5.13 -12.22 -15.33
CA THR A 159 6.08 -11.33 -14.65
C THR A 159 5.52 -10.80 -13.33
N LEU A 160 4.24 -10.41 -13.31
CA LEU A 160 3.57 -9.99 -12.07
C LEU A 160 3.46 -11.13 -11.06
N VAL A 161 3.23 -12.37 -11.49
CA VAL A 161 3.22 -13.55 -10.59
C VAL A 161 4.56 -13.68 -9.87
N HIS A 162 5.68 -13.53 -10.58
CA HIS A 162 7.01 -13.53 -9.97
C HIS A 162 7.19 -12.38 -8.96
N GLU A 163 6.69 -11.18 -9.28
CA GLU A 163 6.67 -10.06 -8.32
C GLU A 163 5.80 -10.36 -7.09
N ILE A 164 4.67 -11.07 -7.26
CA ILE A 164 3.78 -11.47 -6.16
C ILE A 164 4.46 -12.47 -5.23
N GLN A 165 5.16 -13.45 -5.79
CA GLN A 165 5.82 -14.53 -5.05
C GLN A 165 7.20 -14.14 -4.50
N TYR A 166 7.72 -12.97 -4.84
CA TYR A 166 9.01 -12.51 -4.35
C TYR A 166 8.99 -12.33 -2.82
N ALA A 167 9.68 -13.23 -2.11
CA ALA A 167 9.61 -13.33 -0.65
C ALA A 167 10.11 -12.08 0.08
N ASP A 168 11.12 -11.41 -0.47
CA ASP A 168 11.73 -10.21 0.10
C ASP A 168 10.99 -8.93 -0.28
N ARG A 169 9.90 -9.04 -1.05
CA ARG A 169 9.03 -7.90 -1.37
C ARG A 169 8.56 -7.25 -0.08
N SER A 170 8.71 -5.94 0.00
CA SER A 170 8.51 -5.13 1.21
C SER A 170 7.35 -4.14 1.08
N VAL A 171 6.76 -3.99 -0.11
CA VAL A 171 5.49 -3.26 -0.30
C VAL A 171 4.39 -4.18 -0.85
N PRO A 172 3.12 -3.95 -0.49
CA PRO A 172 2.01 -4.68 -1.08
C PRO A 172 1.83 -4.40 -2.57
N ILE A 173 1.23 -5.36 -3.28
CA ILE A 173 0.71 -5.16 -4.64
C ILE A 173 -0.81 -5.10 -4.56
N LEU A 174 -1.40 -4.05 -5.13
CA LEU A 174 -2.84 -3.94 -5.33
C LEU A 174 -3.15 -4.22 -6.80
N ALA A 175 -3.72 -5.40 -7.07
CA ALA A 175 -4.17 -5.76 -8.41
C ALA A 175 -5.62 -5.32 -8.63
N ILE A 176 -5.90 -4.67 -9.74
CA ILE A 176 -7.24 -4.23 -10.15
C ILE A 176 -7.49 -4.84 -11.52
N SER A 177 -8.33 -5.87 -11.59
CA SER A 177 -8.68 -6.48 -12.88
C SER A 177 -9.75 -5.64 -13.58
N ASN A 178 -9.67 -5.55 -14.90
CA ASN A 178 -10.76 -5.08 -15.74
C ASN A 178 -11.58 -6.25 -16.28
N ARG A 179 -12.76 -5.95 -16.81
CA ARG A 179 -13.60 -6.89 -17.58
C ARG A 179 -14.00 -6.18 -18.87
N TYR A 180 -13.61 -6.74 -20.00
CA TYR A 180 -13.80 -6.14 -21.32
C TYR A 180 -13.27 -4.69 -21.42
N GLY A 181 -12.16 -4.40 -20.74
CA GLY A 181 -11.55 -3.07 -20.70
C GLY A 181 -12.17 -2.11 -19.69
N GLU A 182 -13.18 -2.53 -18.92
CA GLU A 182 -13.87 -1.68 -17.93
C GLU A 182 -13.58 -2.11 -16.49
N LEU A 183 -13.46 -1.14 -15.59
CA LEU A 183 -13.30 -1.36 -14.16
C LEU A 183 -14.67 -1.46 -13.48
N ALA A 184 -14.76 -2.24 -12.39
CA ALA A 184 -16.00 -2.33 -11.62
C ALA A 184 -16.46 -0.99 -11.03
N LEU A 185 -15.51 -0.12 -10.69
CA LEU A 185 -15.71 1.26 -10.26
C LEU A 185 -14.90 2.19 -11.17
N PRO A 186 -15.52 3.19 -11.84
CA PRO A 186 -14.83 4.08 -12.77
C PRO A 186 -13.67 4.87 -12.14
N ASP A 187 -12.56 5.04 -12.86
CA ASP A 187 -11.33 5.73 -12.44
C ASP A 187 -10.71 5.23 -11.11
N LEU A 188 -11.06 4.04 -10.65
CA LEU A 188 -10.56 3.50 -9.38
C LEU A 188 -9.04 3.32 -9.40
N ASP A 189 -8.50 2.87 -10.52
CA ASP A 189 -7.06 2.74 -10.78
C ASP A 189 -6.33 4.09 -10.65
N ARG A 190 -6.87 5.16 -11.24
CA ARG A 190 -6.27 6.49 -11.19
C ARG A 190 -6.30 7.06 -9.77
N THR A 191 -7.43 6.92 -9.08
CA THR A 191 -7.62 7.47 -7.73
C THR A 191 -6.81 6.72 -6.67
N LEU A 192 -6.79 5.38 -6.71
CA LEU A 192 -5.94 4.57 -5.83
C LEU A 192 -4.46 4.68 -6.19
N GLY A 193 -4.14 4.67 -7.48
CA GLY A 193 -2.79 4.90 -7.98
C GLY A 193 -2.20 6.19 -7.40
N HIS A 194 -2.95 7.29 -7.44
CA HIS A 194 -2.55 8.57 -6.87
C HIS A 194 -2.42 8.56 -5.33
N ASP A 195 -3.27 7.82 -4.63
CA ASP A 195 -3.34 7.84 -3.17
C ASP A 195 -2.38 6.89 -2.47
N LEU A 196 -1.97 5.82 -3.16
CA LEU A 196 -1.17 4.74 -2.58
C LEU A 196 0.29 4.77 -3.05
N VAL A 197 0.68 5.76 -3.87
CA VAL A 197 2.07 5.96 -4.31
C VAL A 197 3.01 5.91 -3.11
N GLY A 198 4.04 5.05 -3.19
CA GLY A 198 5.04 4.88 -2.15
C GLY A 198 4.64 3.97 -0.99
N LEU A 199 3.38 3.50 -0.94
CA LEU A 199 2.91 2.51 0.04
C LEU A 199 2.53 1.18 -0.59
N ALA A 200 2.00 1.17 -1.81
CA ALA A 200 1.67 -0.04 -2.55
C ALA A 200 1.83 0.18 -4.06
N ASN A 201 2.21 -0.88 -4.78
CA ASN A 201 2.25 -0.87 -6.23
C ASN A 201 0.88 -1.24 -6.80
N VAL A 202 0.23 -0.30 -7.47
CA VAL A 202 -1.09 -0.51 -8.10
C VAL A 202 -0.89 -1.06 -9.52
N CYS A 203 -1.46 -2.23 -9.79
CA CYS A 203 -1.35 -2.94 -11.07
C CYS A 203 -2.75 -3.14 -11.67
N ILE A 204 -2.97 -2.65 -12.89
CA ILE A 204 -4.23 -2.81 -13.62
C ILE A 204 -4.09 -4.01 -14.55
N LEU A 205 -4.90 -5.03 -14.37
CA LEU A 205 -4.82 -6.28 -15.14
C LEU A 205 -5.88 -6.29 -16.24
N ASP A 206 -5.47 -6.68 -17.45
CA ASP A 206 -6.42 -7.15 -18.45
C ASP A 206 -6.80 -8.63 -18.21
N GLU A 207 -7.63 -9.16 -19.10
CA GLU A 207 -8.13 -10.53 -19.02
C GLU A 207 -7.01 -11.56 -19.13
N ASP A 208 -6.08 -11.37 -20.06
CA ASP A 208 -4.95 -12.29 -20.30
C ASP A 208 -3.99 -12.32 -19.10
N ALA A 209 -3.68 -11.16 -18.51
CA ALA A 209 -2.87 -11.08 -17.31
C ALA A 209 -3.58 -11.73 -16.10
N SER A 210 -4.89 -11.52 -15.96
CA SER A 210 -5.71 -12.16 -14.91
C SER A 210 -5.70 -13.69 -15.06
N TRP A 211 -5.71 -14.19 -16.29
CA TRP A 211 -5.58 -15.62 -16.59
C TRP A 211 -4.20 -16.16 -16.24
N ALA A 212 -3.12 -15.45 -16.54
CA ALA A 212 -1.76 -15.85 -16.13
C ALA A 212 -1.66 -16.02 -14.61
N LEU A 213 -2.26 -15.09 -13.84
CA LEU A 213 -2.34 -15.21 -12.39
C LEU A 213 -3.12 -16.45 -11.95
N THR A 214 -4.23 -16.76 -12.63
CA THR A 214 -5.05 -17.94 -12.33
C THR A 214 -4.31 -19.24 -12.61
N ASP A 215 -3.60 -19.31 -13.73
CA ASP A 215 -2.82 -20.49 -14.14
C ASP A 215 -1.67 -20.77 -13.17
N ALA A 216 -0.97 -19.73 -12.72
CA ALA A 216 0.23 -19.88 -11.90
C ALA A 216 -0.02 -19.89 -10.37
N LEU A 217 -0.99 -19.10 -9.87
CA LEU A 217 -1.29 -19.00 -8.44
C LEU A 217 -2.50 -19.85 -8.02
N GLY A 218 -3.33 -20.27 -8.98
CA GLY A 218 -4.61 -20.92 -8.73
C GLY A 218 -5.76 -19.93 -8.51
N ARG A 219 -6.99 -20.45 -8.64
CA ARG A 219 -8.23 -19.67 -8.58
C ARG A 219 -8.44 -18.93 -7.25
N ASP A 220 -7.98 -19.52 -6.15
CA ASP A 220 -8.09 -18.92 -4.82
C ASP A 220 -7.24 -17.66 -4.65
N TRP A 221 -6.26 -17.47 -5.52
CA TRP A 221 -5.23 -16.45 -5.41
C TRP A 221 -5.24 -15.41 -6.52
N CYS A 222 -6.04 -15.59 -7.58
CA CYS A 222 -6.10 -14.64 -8.69
C CYS A 222 -6.97 -13.41 -8.39
N CYS A 223 -6.92 -12.43 -9.30
CA CYS A 223 -7.74 -11.22 -9.33
C CYS A 223 -8.37 -11.14 -10.71
N TYR A 224 -9.71 -11.15 -10.80
CA TYR A 224 -10.43 -11.43 -12.06
C TYR A 224 -11.77 -10.71 -12.16
N HIS A 225 -12.30 -10.60 -13.38
CA HIS A 225 -13.65 -10.12 -13.71
C HIS A 225 -14.06 -8.80 -13.03
N GLY A 226 -13.15 -7.83 -12.95
CA GLY A 226 -13.43 -6.52 -12.33
C GLY A 226 -13.15 -6.47 -10.83
N ALA A 227 -12.58 -7.53 -10.25
CA ALA A 227 -12.21 -7.57 -8.84
C ALA A 227 -10.96 -6.72 -8.54
N VAL A 228 -10.79 -6.42 -7.25
CA VAL A 228 -9.59 -5.80 -6.67
C VAL A 228 -8.99 -6.76 -5.66
N ARG A 229 -7.69 -7.01 -5.69
CA ARG A 229 -6.99 -7.88 -4.73
C ARG A 229 -5.76 -7.22 -4.15
N LEU A 230 -5.60 -7.32 -2.84
CA LEU A 230 -4.42 -6.86 -2.13
C LEU A 230 -3.52 -8.05 -1.77
N TYR A 231 -2.31 -8.07 -2.32
CA TYR A 231 -1.27 -9.02 -1.95
C TYR A 231 -0.27 -8.37 -0.99
N TRP A 232 -0.32 -8.74 0.29
CA TRP A 232 0.71 -8.33 1.25
C TRP A 232 2.08 -8.97 0.97
N PRO A 233 3.17 -8.33 1.43
CA PRO A 233 4.50 -8.94 1.56
C PRO A 233 4.49 -10.35 2.17
N ARG A 234 5.53 -11.13 1.88
CA ARG A 234 5.70 -12.52 2.37
C ARG A 234 4.57 -13.45 1.95
N PHE A 235 4.08 -13.27 0.72
CA PHE A 235 3.05 -14.12 0.12
C PHE A 235 3.55 -15.57 0.00
N ALA A 236 2.71 -16.51 0.39
CA ALA A 236 2.91 -17.93 0.15
C ALA A 236 1.56 -18.63 -0.08
N LEU A 237 1.53 -19.57 -1.02
CA LEU A 237 0.31 -20.32 -1.39
C LEU A 237 -0.25 -21.17 -0.24
N SER A 238 0.56 -21.47 0.78
CA SER A 238 0.15 -22.19 1.99
C SER A 238 -0.49 -21.31 3.06
N GLN A 239 -0.53 -19.98 2.87
CA GLN A 239 -1.16 -19.06 3.81
C GLN A 239 -2.68 -19.06 3.66
N ASP A 240 -3.36 -18.50 4.66
CA ASP A 240 -4.78 -18.21 4.55
C ASP A 240 -5.02 -17.11 3.50
N ARG A 241 -5.80 -17.43 2.46
CA ARG A 241 -6.13 -16.52 1.36
C ARG A 241 -6.80 -15.23 1.81
N PHE A 242 -7.52 -15.24 2.94
CA PHE A 242 -8.20 -14.06 3.48
C PHE A 242 -7.24 -13.03 4.06
N GLN A 243 -5.98 -13.40 4.31
CA GLN A 243 -4.94 -12.42 4.63
C GLN A 243 -4.64 -11.52 3.43
N HIS A 244 -4.91 -11.98 2.19
CA HIS A 244 -4.72 -11.26 0.94
C HIS A 244 -6.08 -10.93 0.30
N PRO A 245 -6.83 -9.95 0.84
CA PRO A 245 -8.25 -9.78 0.59
C PRO A 245 -8.56 -9.51 -0.89
N LEU A 246 -9.63 -10.14 -1.36
CA LEU A 246 -10.22 -9.98 -2.69
C LEU A 246 -11.58 -9.30 -2.55
N TRP A 247 -11.80 -8.20 -3.27
CA TRP A 247 -13.11 -7.57 -3.41
C TRP A 247 -13.63 -7.86 -4.81
N THR A 248 -14.66 -8.69 -4.92
CA THR A 248 -15.26 -9.02 -6.21
C THR A 248 -16.01 -7.83 -6.78
N ALA A 249 -16.16 -7.81 -8.11
CA ALA A 249 -16.91 -6.77 -8.79
C ALA A 249 -18.38 -6.69 -8.32
N GLU A 250 -18.97 -7.83 -7.95
CA GLU A 250 -20.29 -7.89 -7.32
C GLU A 250 -20.30 -7.19 -5.97
N ARG A 251 -19.35 -7.47 -5.07
CA ARG A 251 -19.29 -6.79 -3.77
C ARG A 251 -19.04 -5.29 -3.92
N LEU A 252 -18.17 -4.89 -4.84
CA LEU A 252 -17.92 -3.49 -5.16
C LEU A 252 -19.16 -2.76 -5.70
N ARG A 253 -20.15 -3.49 -6.27
CA ARG A 253 -21.41 -2.93 -6.79
C ARG A 253 -22.65 -3.31 -5.98
N SER A 254 -22.48 -4.03 -4.87
CA SER A 254 -23.58 -4.57 -4.07
C SER A 254 -24.38 -3.51 -3.31
N ARG A 255 -23.81 -2.31 -3.15
CA ARG A 255 -24.51 -1.18 -2.55
C ARG A 255 -25.43 -0.52 -3.57
N GLU A 256 -26.69 -0.37 -3.18
CA GLU A 256 -27.61 0.56 -3.83
C GLU A 256 -27.10 1.99 -3.63
N GLY A 257 -26.70 2.66 -4.71
CA GLY A 257 -26.14 4.01 -4.66
C GLY A 257 -25.35 4.39 -5.91
N ASP A 258 -24.76 5.57 -5.88
CA ASP A 258 -23.87 6.06 -6.94
C ASP A 258 -22.52 5.30 -6.92
N LEU A 259 -22.03 4.93 -8.11
CA LEU A 259 -20.72 4.30 -8.26
C LEU A 259 -19.59 5.21 -7.78
N GLU A 260 -19.78 6.53 -7.89
CA GLU A 260 -18.84 7.54 -7.38
C GLU A 260 -18.72 7.50 -5.85
N GLU A 261 -19.84 7.47 -5.14
CA GLU A 261 -19.86 7.39 -3.68
C GLU A 261 -19.23 6.07 -3.19
N THR A 262 -19.55 4.98 -3.87
CA THR A 262 -19.01 3.65 -3.57
C THR A 262 -17.50 3.60 -3.81
N ARG A 263 -17.01 4.26 -4.87
CA ARG A 263 -15.58 4.44 -5.13
C ARG A 263 -14.89 5.22 -4.04
N GLU A 264 -15.40 6.40 -3.66
CA GLU A 264 -14.75 7.23 -2.65
C GLU A 264 -14.70 6.52 -1.29
N LEU A 265 -15.75 5.80 -0.94
CA LEU A 265 -15.79 4.95 0.24
C LEU A 265 -14.72 3.83 0.21
N PHE A 266 -14.67 3.05 -0.88
CA PHE A 266 -13.69 1.96 -1.02
C PHE A 266 -12.26 2.50 -1.01
N ARG A 267 -12.05 3.64 -1.68
CA ARG A 267 -10.79 4.38 -1.69
C ARG A 267 -10.36 4.79 -0.28
N ARG A 268 -11.25 5.38 0.52
CA ARG A 268 -10.98 5.73 1.94
C ARG A 268 -10.64 4.49 2.77
N GLN A 269 -11.37 3.39 2.57
CA GLN A 269 -11.13 2.13 3.27
C GLN A 269 -9.72 1.57 2.97
N LEU A 270 -9.36 1.42 1.70
CA LEU A 270 -8.04 0.93 1.29
C LEU A 270 -6.90 1.85 1.76
N ARG A 271 -7.10 3.16 1.65
CA ARG A 271 -6.14 4.15 2.13
C ARG A 271 -5.93 4.02 3.64
N GLY A 272 -7.01 3.97 4.42
CA GLY A 272 -6.95 3.78 5.86
C GLY A 272 -6.23 2.48 6.25
N LEU A 273 -6.49 1.39 5.54
CA LEU A 273 -5.82 0.10 5.75
C LEU A 273 -4.30 0.19 5.53
N LEU A 274 -3.87 0.71 4.37
CA LEU A 274 -2.46 0.77 4.00
C LEU A 274 -1.67 1.83 4.78
N PHE A 275 -2.29 2.95 5.15
CA PHE A 275 -1.66 3.98 5.98
C PHE A 275 -1.42 3.47 7.39
N ARG A 276 -2.40 2.81 8.01
CA ARG A 276 -2.21 2.17 9.33
C ARG A 276 -1.13 1.09 9.29
N ALA A 277 -1.13 0.26 8.24
CA ALA A 277 -0.10 -0.75 8.05
C ALA A 277 1.29 -0.10 7.97
N SER A 278 1.45 0.96 7.17
CA SER A 278 2.74 1.65 7.01
C SER A 278 3.19 2.37 8.27
N ALA A 279 2.26 2.97 9.02
CA ALA A 279 2.55 3.61 10.30
C ALA A 279 3.20 2.64 11.30
N LEU A 280 2.79 1.36 11.27
CA LEU A 280 3.28 0.31 12.15
C LEU A 280 4.52 -0.40 11.61
N SER A 281 4.62 -0.61 10.29
CA SER A 281 5.65 -1.46 9.68
C SER A 281 6.88 -0.71 9.18
N VAL A 282 6.76 0.56 8.79
CA VAL A 282 7.87 1.32 8.21
C VAL A 282 8.74 1.92 9.33
N THR A 283 9.87 1.27 9.56
CA THR A 283 10.85 1.66 10.57
C THR A 283 11.70 2.84 10.12
N ARG A 284 12.01 3.72 11.08
CA ARG A 284 12.99 4.81 10.90
C ARG A 284 14.38 4.21 10.61
N PRO A 285 15.09 4.66 9.55
CA PRO A 285 16.46 4.22 9.29
C PRO A 285 17.39 4.56 10.46
N ARG A 286 18.17 3.58 10.93
CA ARG A 286 19.14 3.75 12.03
C ARG A 286 20.19 4.81 11.74
N GLU A 287 20.54 5.00 10.48
CA GLU A 287 21.51 5.98 10.03
C GLU A 287 21.14 7.42 10.43
N ILE A 288 19.84 7.74 10.55
CA ILE A 288 19.41 9.05 11.03
C ILE A 288 19.96 9.31 12.43
N ASP A 289 19.87 8.32 13.31
CA ASP A 289 20.28 8.44 14.70
C ASP A 289 21.81 8.37 14.82
N GLU A 290 22.46 7.48 14.05
CA GLU A 290 23.93 7.41 13.98
C GLU A 290 24.57 8.73 13.52
N ILE A 291 24.05 9.35 12.46
CA ILE A 291 24.58 10.60 11.92
C ILE A 291 24.36 11.75 12.91
N ARG A 292 23.19 11.82 13.56
CA ARG A 292 22.90 12.81 14.60
C ARG A 292 23.84 12.66 15.79
N ASP A 293 24.01 11.46 16.29
CA ASP A 293 24.87 11.18 17.44
C ASP A 293 26.33 11.52 17.15
N ALA A 294 26.83 11.15 15.97
CA ALA A 294 28.19 11.47 15.55
C ALA A 294 28.40 12.98 15.35
N HIS A 295 27.42 13.68 14.77
CA HIS A 295 27.46 15.14 14.62
C HIS A 295 27.54 15.83 15.99
N ASN A 296 26.66 15.46 16.91
CA ASN A 296 26.62 16.02 18.27
C ASN A 296 27.93 15.75 19.03
N ARG A 297 28.49 14.54 18.92
CA ARG A 297 29.79 14.19 19.54
C ARG A 297 30.96 15.00 18.97
N ARG A 298 30.95 15.30 17.67
CA ARG A 298 31.99 16.16 17.06
C ARG A 298 31.88 17.61 17.52
N GLY A 299 30.67 18.18 17.47
CA GLY A 299 30.42 19.52 17.99
C GLY A 299 30.83 19.66 19.47
N PHE A 300 30.54 18.65 20.28
CA PHE A 300 31.01 18.56 21.67
C PHE A 300 32.54 18.60 21.77
N THR A 301 33.23 17.80 20.95
CA THR A 301 34.69 17.71 20.98
C THR A 301 35.34 19.02 20.56
N GLU A 302 34.78 19.71 19.57
CA GLU A 302 35.24 21.02 19.10
C GLU A 302 35.04 22.12 20.15
N LEU A 303 33.85 22.21 20.75
CA LEU A 303 33.57 23.13 21.85
C LEU A 303 34.54 22.92 23.03
N ARG A 304 34.81 21.65 23.37
CA ARG A 304 35.77 21.29 24.42
C ARG A 304 37.21 21.71 24.08
N GLN A 305 37.60 21.67 22.80
CA GLN A 305 38.94 22.11 22.36
C GLN A 305 39.06 23.65 22.30
N GLN A 306 37.96 24.35 21.99
CA GLN A 306 37.92 25.82 21.92
C GLN A 306 37.82 26.48 23.30
N ALA A 307 37.37 25.75 24.32
CA ALA A 307 37.43 26.19 25.71
C ALA A 307 38.90 26.36 26.13
N THR A 308 39.40 27.59 26.06
CA THR A 308 40.80 27.94 26.35
C THR A 308 41.00 28.55 27.73
N SER A 309 39.92 28.79 28.47
CA SER A 309 39.95 29.38 29.82
C SER A 309 39.14 28.54 30.80
N LEU A 310 39.50 28.60 32.09
CA LEU A 310 38.78 27.94 33.17
C LEU A 310 37.30 28.37 33.19
N ALA A 311 37.03 29.66 32.97
CA ALA A 311 35.67 30.21 32.91
C ALA A 311 34.86 29.68 31.71
N ALA A 312 35.51 29.42 30.56
CA ALA A 312 34.85 28.80 29.41
C ALA A 312 34.52 27.32 29.68
N PHE A 313 35.38 26.59 30.39
CA PHE A 313 35.09 25.23 30.84
C PHE A 313 33.97 25.19 31.88
N GLU A 314 33.94 26.14 32.81
CA GLU A 314 32.91 26.24 33.85
C GLU A 314 31.53 26.56 33.23
N ALA A 315 31.46 27.55 32.34
CA ALA A 315 30.23 27.86 31.60
C ALA A 315 29.74 26.70 30.73
N LEU A 316 30.67 25.96 30.10
CA LEU A 316 30.34 24.77 29.33
C LEU A 316 29.82 23.64 30.24
N ALA A 317 30.44 23.41 31.39
CA ALA A 317 30.02 22.41 32.37
C ALA A 317 28.64 22.73 32.96
N ASP A 318 28.36 24.00 33.28
CA ASP A 318 27.05 24.46 33.78
C ASP A 318 25.94 24.29 32.73
N SER A 319 26.24 24.61 31.46
CA SER A 319 25.33 24.34 30.34
C SER A 319 25.00 22.85 30.24
N TYR A 320 26.00 21.97 30.40
CA TYR A 320 25.78 20.52 30.35
C TYR A 320 25.06 19.97 31.57
N ALA A 321 25.33 20.51 32.76
CA ALA A 321 24.58 20.13 33.96
C ALA A 321 23.10 20.43 33.76
N THR A 322 22.79 21.63 33.24
CA THR A 322 21.42 22.04 32.93
C THR A 322 20.75 21.15 31.88
N GLU A 323 21.44 20.85 30.78
CA GLU A 323 20.90 20.00 29.71
C GLU A 323 20.75 18.54 30.16
N ASN A 324 21.69 17.99 30.93
CA ASN A 324 21.57 16.66 31.53
C ASN A 324 20.41 16.57 32.52
N ASP A 325 20.20 17.60 33.34
CA ASP A 325 19.08 17.65 34.26
C ASP A 325 17.75 17.67 33.50
N GLN A 326 17.66 18.46 32.42
CA GLN A 326 16.49 18.47 31.53
C GLN A 326 16.27 17.10 30.87
N LEU A 327 17.31 16.49 30.30
CA LEU A 327 17.21 15.16 29.69
C LEU A 327 16.84 14.08 30.71
N CYS A 328 17.35 14.14 31.94
CA CYS A 328 16.96 13.23 33.01
C CYS A 328 15.48 13.37 33.38
N GLN A 329 14.97 14.60 33.43
CA GLN A 329 13.55 14.87 33.64
C GLN A 329 12.70 14.32 32.49
N GLU A 330 13.07 14.60 31.23
CA GLU A 330 12.39 14.10 30.05
C GLU A 330 12.40 12.57 29.99
N LEU A 331 13.53 11.94 30.30
CA LEU A 331 13.68 10.48 30.29
C LEU A 331 12.85 9.83 31.40
N THR A 332 12.76 10.47 32.58
CA THR A 332 11.88 10.03 33.66
C THR A 332 10.41 10.12 33.25
N LEU A 333 9.99 11.23 32.64
CA LEU A 333 8.64 11.41 32.12
C LEU A 333 8.31 10.38 31.04
N ALA A 334 9.21 10.17 30.07
CA ALA A 334 9.03 9.20 28.99
C ALA A 334 8.95 7.76 29.52
N ARG A 335 9.78 7.39 30.50
CA ARG A 335 9.70 6.08 31.17
C ARG A 335 8.36 5.88 31.87
N GLY A 336 7.89 6.88 32.63
CA GLY A 336 6.57 6.84 33.26
C GLY A 336 5.43 6.70 32.24
N GLN A 337 5.53 7.36 31.08
CA GLN A 337 4.57 7.20 29.98
C GLN A 337 4.61 5.79 29.38
N ILE A 338 5.80 5.20 29.18
CA ILE A 338 5.94 3.83 28.68
C ILE A 338 5.31 2.84 29.66
N GLU A 339 5.60 2.95 30.95
CA GLU A 339 4.99 2.10 31.98
C GLU A 339 3.47 2.24 32.00
N GLY A 340 2.96 3.49 31.93
CA GLY A 340 1.53 3.75 31.86
C GLY A 340 0.87 3.16 30.61
N LEU A 341 1.49 3.31 29.43
CA LEU A 341 0.99 2.74 28.18
C LEU A 341 1.05 1.20 28.18
N GLN A 342 2.09 0.60 28.77
CA GLN A 342 2.20 -0.85 28.91
C GLN A 342 1.08 -1.42 29.79
N GLU A 343 0.74 -0.73 30.89
CA GLU A 343 -0.38 -1.15 31.75
C GLU A 343 -1.73 -1.00 31.04
N GLN A 344 -1.90 0.08 30.26
CA GLN A 344 -3.09 0.28 29.42
C GLN A 344 -3.22 -0.81 28.35
N VAL A 345 -2.14 -1.16 27.66
CA VAL A 345 -2.13 -2.26 26.68
C VAL A 345 -2.53 -3.57 27.34
N ARG A 346 -1.95 -3.89 28.50
CA ARG A 346 -2.29 -5.11 29.24
C ARG A 346 -3.77 -5.15 29.62
N THR A 347 -4.31 -4.02 30.08
CA THR A 347 -5.74 -3.89 30.42
C THR A 347 -6.62 -4.10 29.18
N LEU A 348 -6.33 -3.39 28.09
CA LEU A 348 -7.09 -3.49 26.84
C LEU A 348 -6.99 -4.87 26.18
N GLU A 349 -5.86 -5.56 26.30
CA GLU A 349 -5.70 -6.95 25.87
C GLU A 349 -6.57 -7.90 26.70
N GLY A 350 -6.64 -7.68 28.01
CA GLY A 350 -7.56 -8.38 28.91
C GLY A 350 -9.03 -8.15 28.52
N ASP A 351 -9.42 -6.89 28.28
CA ASP A 351 -10.77 -6.52 27.86
C ASP A 351 -11.12 -7.10 26.49
N LYS A 352 -10.18 -7.07 25.54
CA LYS A 352 -10.33 -7.71 24.22
C LYS A 352 -10.54 -9.22 24.34
N LEU A 353 -9.78 -9.88 25.22
CA LEU A 353 -9.94 -11.32 25.46
C LEU A 353 -11.33 -11.61 26.06
N ALA A 354 -11.75 -10.81 27.04
CA ALA A 354 -13.06 -10.92 27.67
C ALA A 354 -14.21 -10.68 26.67
N LEU A 355 -14.09 -9.65 25.82
CA LEU A 355 -15.06 -9.34 24.76
C LEU A 355 -15.10 -10.44 23.70
N ARG A 356 -13.96 -10.98 23.27
CA ARG A 356 -13.89 -12.11 22.34
C ARG A 356 -14.55 -13.37 22.92
N ALA A 357 -14.32 -13.66 24.20
CA ALA A 357 -14.98 -14.74 24.90
C ALA A 357 -16.50 -14.50 24.98
N HIS A 358 -16.93 -13.25 25.20
CA HIS A 358 -18.35 -12.88 25.20
C HIS A 358 -19.02 -13.01 23.83
N LEU A 359 -18.32 -12.63 22.76
CA LEU A 359 -18.80 -12.72 21.38
C LEU A 359 -18.88 -14.17 20.90
N THR A 360 -17.90 -15.01 21.26
CA THR A 360 -17.92 -16.46 20.97
C THR A 360 -18.98 -17.20 21.77
N ALA A 361 -19.28 -16.78 23.00
CA ALA A 361 -20.35 -17.35 23.83
C ALA A 361 -21.77 -16.95 23.39
N LYS A 362 -21.94 -15.85 22.65
CA LYS A 362 -23.26 -15.35 22.21
C LYS A 362 -23.73 -15.85 20.84
N GLY A 363 -22.96 -16.67 20.12
CA GLY A 363 -23.49 -17.41 18.97
C GLY A 363 -24.12 -16.55 17.88
N SER A 364 -23.39 -15.56 17.37
CA SER A 364 -23.51 -15.00 16.01
C SER A 364 -22.42 -13.94 15.89
N ALA A 365 -21.44 -14.20 15.03
CA ALA A 365 -20.49 -13.18 14.60
C ALA A 365 -21.24 -12.17 13.72
N GLU A 366 -22.03 -11.30 14.34
CA GLU A 366 -22.26 -9.98 13.78
C GLU A 366 -20.97 -9.22 14.03
N ASP A 367 -20.11 -9.25 13.02
CA ASP A 367 -19.03 -8.29 12.87
C ASP A 367 -19.58 -6.91 13.22
N VAL A 368 -18.91 -6.22 14.15
CA VAL A 368 -19.09 -4.78 14.34
C VAL A 368 -18.59 -4.12 13.07
N LYS A 369 -19.40 -4.17 12.02
CA LYS A 369 -19.22 -3.44 10.77
C LYS A 369 -19.26 -1.97 11.17
N ALA A 370 -18.15 -1.27 10.98
CA ALA A 370 -18.23 0.18 10.85
C ALA A 370 -19.24 0.45 9.73
N GLU A 371 -20.36 1.12 10.05
CA GLU A 371 -21.43 1.39 9.10
C GLU A 371 -20.83 1.95 7.80
N GLY A 372 -20.83 1.12 6.76
CA GLY A 372 -20.41 1.50 5.42
C GLY A 372 -19.10 0.95 4.87
N GLU A 373 -18.33 0.09 5.52
CA GLU A 373 -17.20 -0.57 4.83
C GLU A 373 -17.65 -1.65 3.81
N ILE A 374 -16.91 -1.79 2.71
CA ILE A 374 -17.12 -2.87 1.73
C ILE A 374 -16.29 -4.07 2.15
N ALA A 375 -16.95 -5.12 2.63
CA ALA A 375 -16.27 -6.34 3.06
C ALA A 375 -15.59 -7.05 1.87
N PRO A 376 -14.37 -7.59 2.06
CA PRO A 376 -13.78 -8.54 1.10
C PRO A 376 -14.72 -9.71 0.84
N GLY A 377 -14.64 -10.34 -0.33
CA GLY A 377 -15.28 -11.60 -0.64
C GLY A 377 -14.99 -12.65 0.43
N GLY A 378 -16.05 -13.35 0.90
CA GLY A 378 -15.91 -14.50 1.79
C GLY A 378 -15.57 -15.78 1.03
N ASP A 379 -15.89 -16.94 1.60
CA ASP A 379 -15.80 -18.26 0.92
C ASP A 379 -16.65 -18.36 -0.35
N GLU A 380 -17.44 -17.32 -0.65
CA GLU A 380 -18.13 -17.05 -1.92
C GLU A 380 -17.12 -16.74 -3.06
N CYS A 381 -16.13 -17.61 -3.24
CA CYS A 381 -15.55 -17.91 -4.56
C CYS A 381 -16.44 -18.89 -5.34
N GLU A 382 -17.69 -19.05 -4.93
CA GLU A 382 -18.76 -19.56 -5.78
C GLU A 382 -19.07 -18.51 -6.86
N VAL A 383 -18.16 -18.37 -7.84
CA VAL A 383 -18.69 -18.59 -9.19
C VAL A 383 -19.25 -20.00 -9.09
N GLU A 384 -20.57 -20.17 -9.19
CA GLU A 384 -21.23 -21.47 -9.36
C GLU A 384 -20.58 -22.19 -10.56
N SER A 385 -19.39 -22.73 -10.36
CA SER A 385 -18.91 -23.91 -11.04
C SER A 385 -18.98 -24.98 -9.97
N THR A 386 -20.21 -25.34 -9.60
CA THR A 386 -20.44 -26.72 -9.19
C THR A 386 -19.76 -27.57 -10.25
N GLU A 387 -18.97 -28.56 -9.85
CA GLU A 387 -18.51 -29.53 -10.83
C GLU A 387 -19.73 -30.05 -11.60
N PRO A 388 -19.65 -30.20 -12.92
CA PRO A 388 -20.81 -30.59 -13.69
C PRO A 388 -21.31 -31.94 -13.18
N THR A 389 -22.59 -31.97 -12.80
CA THR A 389 -23.22 -33.19 -12.32
C THR A 389 -23.44 -34.13 -13.50
N SER A 390 -23.33 -35.44 -13.29
CA SER A 390 -23.58 -36.41 -14.36
C SER A 390 -24.99 -36.20 -14.96
N GLY A 391 -25.05 -36.00 -16.28
CA GLY A 391 -26.27 -35.71 -17.03
C GLY A 391 -26.58 -34.21 -17.20
N GLU A 392 -25.85 -33.31 -16.54
CA GLU A 392 -26.02 -31.86 -16.64
C GLU A 392 -25.65 -31.35 -18.04
N THR A 393 -26.40 -30.36 -18.53
CA THR A 393 -26.09 -29.69 -19.79
C THR A 393 -25.60 -28.28 -19.52
N ARG A 394 -24.41 -27.96 -20.02
CA ARG A 394 -23.78 -26.63 -19.91
C ARG A 394 -23.47 -26.04 -21.27
N PHE A 395 -23.36 -24.72 -21.31
CA PHE A 395 -23.10 -23.96 -22.52
C PHE A 395 -21.83 -23.13 -22.36
N TYR A 396 -20.98 -23.16 -23.39
CA TYR A 396 -19.68 -22.50 -23.39
C TYR A 396 -19.47 -21.71 -24.66
N LYS A 397 -19.03 -20.46 -24.52
CA LYS A 397 -18.66 -19.63 -25.66
C LYS A 397 -17.15 -19.54 -25.74
N LYS A 398 -16.59 -19.66 -26.94
CA LYS A 398 -15.18 -19.35 -27.16
C LYS A 398 -15.00 -17.84 -27.12
N VAL A 399 -14.15 -17.38 -26.22
CA VAL A 399 -13.81 -15.95 -26.05
C VAL A 399 -12.61 -15.60 -26.94
N HIS A 400 -11.56 -16.42 -26.91
CA HIS A 400 -10.42 -16.29 -27.83
C HIS A 400 -9.73 -17.63 -28.09
N ALA A 401 -8.75 -17.64 -29.00
CA ALA A 401 -7.97 -18.81 -29.37
C ALA A 401 -6.56 -18.72 -28.77
N ALA A 402 -6.11 -19.77 -28.07
CA ALA A 402 -4.71 -19.94 -27.69
C ALA A 402 -4.00 -20.90 -28.66
N PRO A 403 -2.65 -21.01 -28.61
CA PRO A 403 -1.91 -21.91 -29.49
C PRO A 403 -2.36 -23.37 -29.37
N THR A 404 -2.64 -23.84 -28.15
CA THR A 404 -2.90 -25.26 -27.84
C THR A 404 -4.38 -25.60 -27.54
N HIS A 405 -5.20 -24.61 -27.18
CA HIS A 405 -6.62 -24.78 -26.82
C HIS A 405 -7.40 -23.48 -27.10
N ASP A 406 -8.73 -23.55 -27.10
CA ASP A 406 -9.58 -22.34 -27.12
C ASP A 406 -9.88 -21.94 -25.68
N ILE A 407 -9.99 -20.64 -25.41
CA ILE A 407 -10.40 -20.15 -24.09
C ILE A 407 -11.91 -20.00 -24.09
N MET A 408 -12.54 -20.61 -23.09
CA MET A 408 -13.97 -20.82 -23.01
C MET A 408 -14.52 -20.12 -21.78
N GLU A 409 -15.72 -19.56 -21.87
CA GLU A 409 -16.47 -19.01 -20.73
C GLU A 409 -17.84 -19.68 -20.63
N HIS A 410 -18.38 -19.79 -19.41
CA HIS A 410 -19.77 -20.19 -19.20
C HIS A 410 -20.72 -19.12 -19.72
N VAL A 411 -21.74 -19.55 -20.44
CA VAL A 411 -22.83 -18.68 -20.87
C VAL A 411 -24.17 -19.40 -20.72
N ASN A 412 -25.25 -18.65 -20.87
CA ASN A 412 -26.58 -19.24 -20.99
C ASN A 412 -26.78 -19.87 -22.38
N ASP A 413 -27.83 -20.69 -22.52
CA ASP A 413 -28.24 -21.23 -23.81
C ASP A 413 -28.41 -20.07 -24.82
N CYS A 414 -27.82 -20.23 -26.01
CA CYS A 414 -27.95 -19.25 -27.08
C CYS A 414 -29.34 -19.26 -27.74
N GLY A 415 -30.26 -20.15 -27.31
CA GLY A 415 -31.65 -20.21 -27.75
C GLY A 415 -31.84 -20.77 -29.15
N HIS A 416 -30.75 -21.18 -29.81
CA HIS A 416 -30.79 -21.80 -31.12
C HIS A 416 -31.01 -23.31 -31.02
N ASN A 417 -31.64 -23.88 -32.05
CA ASN A 417 -31.95 -25.31 -32.13
C ASN A 417 -31.02 -26.08 -33.09
N ARG A 418 -30.04 -25.41 -33.72
CA ARG A 418 -29.09 -26.05 -34.66
C ARG A 418 -27.81 -26.47 -33.96
N TRP A 419 -27.90 -27.51 -33.13
CA TRP A 419 -26.74 -28.13 -32.48
C TRP A 419 -26.18 -29.27 -33.33
N GLN A 420 -24.91 -29.19 -33.68
CA GLN A 420 -24.24 -30.18 -34.53
C GLN A 420 -23.09 -30.85 -33.78
N PRO A 421 -22.97 -32.19 -33.82
CA PRO A 421 -21.84 -32.89 -33.23
C PRO A 421 -20.55 -32.43 -33.93
N SER A 422 -19.53 -32.09 -33.14
CA SER A 422 -18.25 -31.63 -33.68
C SER A 422 -17.15 -32.62 -33.36
N SER A 423 -16.68 -33.33 -34.40
CA SER A 423 -15.47 -34.15 -34.34
C SER A 423 -14.20 -33.35 -34.62
N LYS A 424 -14.32 -32.09 -35.08
CA LYS A 424 -13.19 -31.24 -35.52
C LYS A 424 -12.85 -30.09 -34.55
N GLY A 425 -13.39 -30.13 -33.33
CA GLY A 425 -13.26 -29.09 -32.30
C GLY A 425 -12.16 -29.35 -31.27
N ASP A 426 -10.98 -29.83 -31.65
CA ASP A 426 -9.95 -30.27 -30.67
C ASP A 426 -9.48 -29.16 -29.73
N LYS A 427 -9.38 -27.92 -30.21
CA LYS A 427 -9.01 -26.77 -29.37
C LYS A 427 -10.12 -26.42 -28.37
N ALA A 428 -11.38 -26.44 -28.79
CA ALA A 428 -12.53 -26.23 -27.90
C ALA A 428 -12.68 -27.34 -26.86
N ARG A 429 -12.44 -28.60 -27.24
CA ARG A 429 -12.41 -29.74 -26.30
C ARG A 429 -11.36 -29.54 -25.21
N LYS A 430 -10.14 -29.19 -25.61
CA LYS A 430 -9.06 -28.88 -24.65
C LYS A 430 -9.39 -27.64 -23.81
N GLY A 431 -10.06 -26.66 -24.39
CA GLY A 431 -10.53 -25.46 -23.71
C GLY A 431 -11.53 -25.75 -22.61
N ILE A 432 -12.58 -26.51 -22.93
CA ILE A 432 -13.61 -26.95 -21.99
C ILE A 432 -12.99 -27.87 -20.92
N ALA A 433 -12.12 -28.80 -21.32
CA ALA A 433 -11.43 -29.67 -20.37
C ALA A 433 -10.53 -28.90 -19.40
N LYS A 434 -9.88 -27.83 -19.86
CA LYS A 434 -9.07 -26.95 -19.03
C LYS A 434 -9.94 -26.11 -18.09
N LEU A 435 -11.05 -25.56 -18.61
CA LEU A 435 -12.00 -24.74 -17.84
C LEU A 435 -12.63 -25.55 -16.69
N GLU A 436 -13.00 -26.81 -16.95
CA GLU A 436 -13.78 -27.65 -16.03
C GLU A 436 -12.91 -28.66 -15.26
N GLY A 437 -11.61 -28.73 -15.57
CA GLY A 437 -10.66 -29.66 -14.94
C GLY A 437 -10.86 -31.15 -15.28
N ARG A 438 -11.79 -31.49 -16.17
CA ARG A 438 -12.15 -32.87 -16.56
C ARG A 438 -12.65 -32.96 -17.99
N SER A 439 -12.66 -34.16 -18.58
CA SER A 439 -12.97 -34.36 -20.02
C SER A 439 -13.93 -35.49 -20.35
N ASP A 440 -14.64 -35.98 -19.35
CA ASP A 440 -15.53 -37.14 -19.39
C ASP A 440 -17.00 -36.76 -19.67
N TRP A 441 -17.21 -35.79 -20.56
CA TRP A 441 -18.55 -35.44 -21.01
C TRP A 441 -19.17 -36.53 -21.92
N GLN A 442 -20.48 -36.74 -21.78
CA GLN A 442 -21.27 -37.61 -22.68
C GLN A 442 -21.32 -37.11 -24.12
N SER A 443 -21.47 -35.80 -24.34
CA SER A 443 -21.57 -35.26 -25.71
C SER A 443 -21.16 -33.79 -25.81
N LEU A 444 -20.60 -33.42 -26.95
CA LEU A 444 -20.17 -32.06 -27.27
C LEU A 444 -20.73 -31.64 -28.64
N HIS A 445 -21.51 -30.57 -28.65
CA HIS A 445 -22.12 -30.01 -29.85
C HIS A 445 -21.73 -28.55 -30.02
N HIS A 446 -21.63 -28.09 -31.26
CA HIS A 446 -21.47 -26.67 -31.57
C HIS A 446 -22.75 -26.13 -32.22
N CYS A 447 -23.03 -24.85 -32.00
CA CYS A 447 -24.17 -24.18 -32.62
C CYS A 447 -23.80 -23.75 -34.05
N GLY A 448 -24.56 -24.23 -35.05
CA GLY A 448 -24.37 -23.88 -36.45
C GLY A 448 -24.90 -22.48 -36.84
N THR A 449 -25.53 -21.76 -35.91
CA THR A 449 -26.15 -20.45 -36.17
C THR A 449 -25.38 -19.28 -35.53
N CYS A 450 -24.65 -19.52 -34.44
CA CYS A 450 -23.93 -18.45 -33.75
C CYS A 450 -22.74 -17.94 -34.56
N THR A 451 -22.72 -16.64 -34.86
CA THR A 451 -21.58 -15.92 -35.43
C THR A 451 -20.69 -15.36 -34.32
N GLY A 452 -19.38 -15.29 -34.54
CA GLY A 452 -18.47 -14.61 -33.59
C GLY A 452 -17.79 -15.47 -32.52
N GLY A 453 -17.46 -16.74 -32.82
CA GLY A 453 -16.54 -17.53 -31.97
C GLY A 453 -17.17 -18.76 -31.31
N GLY A 454 -17.59 -19.74 -32.12
CA GLY A 454 -17.91 -21.12 -31.72
C GLY A 454 -18.65 -21.28 -30.39
N MET A 455 -19.97 -21.36 -30.45
CA MET A 455 -20.82 -21.62 -29.28
C MET A 455 -20.99 -23.13 -29.08
N TRP A 456 -20.81 -23.63 -27.86
CA TRP A 456 -20.77 -25.06 -27.53
C TRP A 456 -21.78 -25.46 -26.47
N LYS A 457 -22.37 -26.64 -26.65
CA LYS A 457 -23.26 -27.31 -25.70
C LYS A 457 -22.62 -28.63 -25.29
N VAL A 458 -22.32 -28.77 -24.01
CA VAL A 458 -21.74 -29.98 -23.42
C VAL A 458 -22.80 -30.63 -22.57
N ARG A 459 -22.96 -31.94 -22.73
CA ARG A 459 -23.67 -32.76 -21.76
C ARG A 459 -22.64 -33.60 -21.03
N TRP A 460 -22.59 -33.46 -19.71
CA TRP A 460 -21.63 -34.15 -18.85
C TRP A 460 -22.05 -35.57 -18.54
#